data_AF-A0A378MUU5-F1
#
_entry.id   AF-A0A378MUU5-F1
#
_cell.length_a   1.000
_cell.length_b   1.000
_cell.length_c   1.000
_cell.angle_alpha   90.00
_cell.angle_beta   90.00
_cell.angle_gamma   90.00
#
_symmetry.space_group_name_H-M   'P 1'
#
loop_
_entity.id
_entity.type
_entity.pdbx_description
1 polymer ?
#
loop_
_entity_poly.entity_id
_entity_poly.type
_entity_poly.pdbx_seq_one_letter_code
_entity_poly.pdbx_strand_id
1 'polypeptide(L)'
;MTTEKVISAGVQFFTISEDEAGQRLDNFLLAKLKGVPKSLIYRIVRKGEVRVNKGRNKPEYKLQPDDLVRVPPVRVAEKNEAPISTKLNKVAELESQILYEDESMLVINKPSGIAVHGGSGLSFGVIEALRALRPQARFLELVHRIDRDTSGILLVAKKRSALRSLHEQLREKVVQKDYLALVRGNGRLIPK
;
A
#
# COMPACT_ATOMS: atom_id res chain seq x y z
N MET A 1 -18.19 4.00 -24.07
CA MET A 1 -17.05 4.89 -24.36
C MET A 1 -16.48 5.32 -23.03
N THR A 2 -15.28 4.86 -22.66
CA THR A 2 -14.59 5.28 -21.42
C THR A 2 -14.03 6.68 -21.63
N THR A 3 -14.49 7.66 -20.86
CA THR A 3 -13.89 8.99 -20.79
C THR A 3 -12.50 8.89 -20.17
N GLU A 4 -11.50 9.46 -20.81
CA GLU A 4 -10.15 9.56 -20.25
C GLU A 4 -10.07 10.79 -19.33
N LYS A 5 -9.74 10.57 -18.06
CA LYS A 5 -9.45 11.66 -17.12
C LYS A 5 -7.99 12.06 -17.25
N VAL A 6 -7.77 13.33 -17.55
CA VAL A 6 -6.42 13.91 -17.60
C VAL A 6 -5.97 14.22 -16.18
N ILE A 7 -4.93 13.51 -15.68
CA ILE A 7 -4.37 13.76 -14.34
C ILE A 7 -3.25 14.80 -14.40
N SER A 8 -2.46 14.78 -15.48
CA SER A 8 -1.57 15.90 -15.83
C SER A 8 -1.64 16.18 -17.34
N ALA A 9 -1.91 17.44 -17.68
CA ALA A 9 -2.13 17.86 -19.08
C ALA A 9 -0.82 18.10 -19.86
N GLY A 10 0.31 18.26 -19.15
CA GLY A 10 1.62 18.60 -19.73
C GLY A 10 2.79 17.97 -18.99
N VAL A 11 4.00 18.15 -19.53
CA VAL A 11 5.25 17.75 -18.87
C VAL A 11 5.43 18.60 -17.62
N GLN A 12 5.71 17.95 -16.49
CA GLN A 12 5.97 18.62 -15.21
C GLN A 12 7.41 18.40 -14.79
N PHE A 13 7.96 19.38 -14.07
CA PHE A 13 9.27 19.30 -13.44
C PHE A 13 9.10 19.55 -11.95
N PHE A 14 9.70 18.69 -11.14
CA PHE A 14 9.73 18.83 -9.70
C PHE A 14 11.19 18.87 -9.25
N THR A 15 11.55 19.92 -8.53
CA THR A 15 12.82 19.98 -7.80
C THR A 15 12.58 19.39 -6.43
N ILE A 16 13.40 18.42 -6.03
CA ILE A 16 13.27 17.75 -4.75
C ILE A 16 13.82 18.64 -3.63
N SER A 17 12.98 18.92 -2.63
CA SER A 17 13.40 19.60 -1.41
C SER A 17 14.11 18.65 -0.44
N GLU A 18 14.77 19.20 0.59
CA GLU A 18 15.37 18.40 1.67
C GLU A 18 14.36 17.47 2.35
N ASP A 19 13.11 17.91 2.53
CA ASP A 19 12.04 17.12 3.15
C ASP A 19 11.56 15.93 2.28
N GLU A 20 11.71 16.05 0.96
CA GLU A 20 11.35 15.00 0.00
C GLU A 20 12.52 14.06 -0.31
N ALA A 21 13.74 14.45 0.08
CA ALA A 21 14.94 13.66 -0.09
C ALA A 21 14.89 12.33 0.69
N GLY A 22 15.56 11.32 0.16
CA GLY A 22 15.56 9.96 0.70
C GLY A 22 14.30 9.15 0.38
N GLN A 23 13.23 9.76 -0.13
CA GLN A 23 12.06 9.05 -0.63
C GLN A 23 12.40 8.30 -1.93
N ARG A 24 11.83 7.10 -2.11
CA ARG A 24 11.91 6.38 -3.39
C ARG A 24 11.13 7.12 -4.48
N LEU A 25 11.66 7.12 -5.70
CA LEU A 25 11.04 7.73 -6.88
C LEU A 25 9.59 7.26 -7.10
N ASP A 26 9.31 5.96 -6.96
CA ASP A 26 7.95 5.45 -7.12
C ASP A 26 6.96 6.01 -6.09
N ASN A 27 7.36 6.09 -4.83
CA ASN A 27 6.56 6.67 -3.75
C ASN A 27 6.34 8.18 -3.95
N PHE A 28 7.37 8.89 -4.40
CA PHE A 28 7.26 10.31 -4.75
C PHE A 28 6.22 10.52 -5.87
N LEU A 29 6.31 9.75 -6.95
CA LEU A 29 5.38 9.83 -8.07
C LEU A 29 3.95 9.46 -7.66
N LEU A 30 3.77 8.44 -6.81
CA LEU A 30 2.44 8.08 -6.27
C LEU A 30 1.83 9.20 -5.44
N ALA A 31 2.64 9.95 -4.69
CA ALA A 31 2.17 11.07 -3.89
C ALA A 31 1.76 12.27 -4.76
N LYS A 32 2.55 12.60 -5.81
CA LYS A 32 2.28 13.72 -6.72
C LYS A 32 1.17 13.41 -7.73
N LEU A 33 1.13 12.20 -8.28
CA LEU A 33 0.19 11.77 -9.31
C LEU A 33 -1.00 11.01 -8.71
N LYS A 34 -1.79 11.71 -7.89
CA LYS A 34 -2.98 11.12 -7.23
C LYS A 34 -3.95 10.52 -8.26
N GLY A 35 -4.39 9.29 -8.00
CA GLY A 35 -5.31 8.56 -8.88
C GLY A 35 -4.64 7.80 -10.02
N VAL A 36 -3.33 7.94 -10.23
CA VAL A 36 -2.60 7.13 -11.22
C VAL A 36 -2.34 5.72 -10.66
N PRO A 37 -2.72 4.64 -11.38
CA PRO A 37 -2.46 3.28 -10.93
C PRO A 37 -0.98 2.99 -10.75
N LYS A 38 -0.60 2.25 -9.71
CA LYS A 38 0.80 1.87 -9.45
C LYS A 38 1.45 1.17 -10.65
N SER A 39 0.73 0.28 -11.34
CA SER A 39 1.23 -0.37 -12.56
C SER A 39 1.59 0.62 -13.67
N LEU A 40 0.86 1.73 -13.79
CA LEU A 40 1.15 2.81 -14.72
C LEU A 40 2.41 3.57 -14.32
N ILE A 41 2.58 3.91 -13.03
CA ILE A 41 3.81 4.53 -12.51
C ILE A 41 5.03 3.67 -12.84
N TYR A 42 5.00 2.38 -12.52
CA TYR A 42 6.10 1.47 -12.84
C TYR A 42 6.35 1.34 -14.34
N ARG A 43 5.29 1.40 -15.17
CA ARG A 43 5.41 1.39 -16.63
C ARG A 43 6.13 2.65 -17.14
N ILE A 44 5.71 3.85 -16.74
CA ILE A 44 6.29 5.10 -17.24
C ILE A 44 7.73 5.30 -16.73
N VAL A 45 8.07 4.81 -15.54
CA VAL A 45 9.47 4.80 -15.05
C VAL A 45 10.31 3.82 -15.87
N ARG A 46 9.87 2.57 -16.02
CA ARG A 46 10.60 1.52 -16.74
C ARG A 46 10.78 1.81 -18.24
N LYS A 47 9.78 2.39 -18.90
CA LYS A 47 9.89 2.85 -20.29
C LYS A 47 10.83 4.06 -20.43
N GLY A 48 11.21 4.67 -19.30
CA GLY A 48 11.95 5.90 -19.31
C GLY A 48 11.11 7.01 -19.93
N GLU A 49 9.91 7.24 -19.45
CA GLU A 49 9.17 8.47 -19.73
C GLU A 49 9.40 9.49 -18.59
N VAL A 50 9.61 9.00 -17.37
CA VAL A 50 10.11 9.77 -16.23
C VAL A 50 11.65 9.87 -16.29
N ARG A 51 12.20 11.04 -15.93
CA ARG A 51 13.64 11.29 -15.86
C ARG A 51 13.99 11.96 -14.53
N VAL A 52 15.14 11.61 -13.96
CA VAL A 52 15.77 12.38 -12.88
C VAL A 52 17.09 12.90 -13.43
N ASN A 53 17.33 14.21 -13.36
CA ASN A 53 18.54 14.86 -13.91
C ASN A 53 18.83 14.45 -15.36
N LYS A 54 17.79 14.41 -16.21
CA LYS A 54 17.83 13.98 -17.62
C LYS A 54 18.19 12.49 -17.85
N GLY A 55 18.42 11.70 -16.79
CA GLY A 55 18.73 10.26 -16.84
C GLY A 55 17.55 9.34 -16.51
N ARG A 56 17.62 8.08 -16.96
CA ARG A 56 16.70 7.00 -16.56
C ARG A 56 17.07 6.49 -15.17
N ASN A 57 16.06 6.21 -14.34
CA ASN A 57 16.26 5.69 -12.99
C ASN A 57 15.29 4.55 -12.67
N LYS A 58 15.69 3.71 -11.71
CA LYS A 58 14.84 2.62 -11.21
C LYS A 58 13.76 3.18 -10.25
N PRO A 59 12.60 2.51 -10.12
CA PRO A 59 11.57 2.88 -9.14
C PRO A 59 12.12 3.03 -7.70
N GLU A 60 13.11 2.23 -7.34
CA GLU A 60 13.78 2.18 -6.03
C GLU A 60 14.74 3.35 -5.77
N TYR A 61 15.05 4.16 -6.79
CA TYR A 61 16.00 5.25 -6.68
C TYR A 61 15.59 6.20 -5.55
N LYS A 62 16.50 6.47 -4.61
CA LYS A 62 16.28 7.41 -3.51
C LYS A 62 16.63 8.80 -4.00
N LEU A 63 15.63 9.66 -4.02
CA LEU A 63 15.77 11.05 -4.45
C LEU A 63 16.76 11.79 -3.55
N GLN A 64 17.58 12.63 -4.15
CA GLN A 64 18.50 13.53 -3.45
C GLN A 64 17.95 14.95 -3.45
N PRO A 65 18.38 15.82 -2.52
CA PRO A 65 18.11 17.25 -2.63
C PRO A 65 18.53 17.78 -4.01
N ASP A 66 17.76 18.73 -4.54
CA ASP A 66 17.96 19.36 -5.85
C ASP A 66 17.82 18.45 -7.08
N ASP A 67 17.46 17.17 -6.90
CA ASP A 67 17.11 16.31 -8.03
C ASP A 67 15.98 16.94 -8.84
N LEU A 68 16.15 17.01 -10.16
CA LEU A 68 15.12 17.50 -11.08
C LEU A 68 14.37 16.32 -11.71
N VAL A 69 13.16 16.06 -11.21
CA VAL A 69 12.28 14.99 -11.68
C VAL A 69 11.36 15.51 -12.78
N ARG A 70 11.57 15.05 -14.01
CA ARG A 70 10.67 15.31 -15.15
C ARG A 70 9.65 14.19 -15.27
N VAL A 71 8.37 14.56 -15.24
CA VAL A 71 7.22 13.66 -15.33
C VAL A 71 6.46 13.92 -16.65
N PRO A 72 6.13 12.90 -17.45
CA PRO A 72 5.36 13.07 -18.68
C PRO A 72 3.88 13.40 -18.36
N PRO A 73 3.09 13.85 -19.37
CA PRO A 73 1.65 13.91 -19.23
C PRO A 73 1.07 12.52 -18.92
N VAL A 74 0.21 12.41 -17.91
CA VAL A 74 -0.43 11.16 -17.52
C VAL A 74 -1.94 11.26 -17.66
N ARG A 75 -2.50 10.40 -18.53
CA ARG A 75 -3.95 10.19 -18.71
C ARG A 75 -4.32 8.84 -18.13
N VAL A 76 -5.46 8.78 -17.44
CA VAL A 76 -5.99 7.56 -16.86
C VAL A 76 -7.42 7.41 -17.34
N ALA A 77 -7.82 6.23 -17.81
CA ALA A 77 -9.22 5.95 -18.11
C ALA A 77 -10.04 6.07 -16.82
N GLU A 78 -11.18 6.76 -16.87
CA GLU A 78 -12.12 6.75 -15.75
C GLU A 78 -12.59 5.32 -15.52
N LYS A 79 -12.17 4.75 -14.39
CA LYS A 79 -12.76 3.51 -13.91
C LYS A 79 -14.03 3.92 -13.21
N ASN A 80 -15.19 3.54 -13.75
CA ASN A 80 -16.44 3.55 -12.99
C ASN A 80 -16.17 2.84 -11.67
N GLU A 81 -16.21 3.58 -10.57
CA GLU A 81 -16.17 2.99 -9.24
C GLU A 81 -17.38 2.07 -9.15
N ALA A 82 -17.14 0.76 -9.15
CA ALA A 82 -18.23 -0.20 -8.99
C ALA A 82 -19.00 0.15 -7.70
N PRO A 83 -20.35 0.19 -7.75
CA PRO A 83 -21.17 0.68 -6.65
C PRO A 83 -20.88 -0.10 -5.37
N ILE A 84 -20.90 0.64 -4.26
CA ILE A 84 -20.44 0.26 -2.92
C ILE A 84 -21.38 -0.76 -2.24
N SER A 85 -22.43 -1.23 -2.91
CA SER A 85 -23.52 -2.00 -2.28
C SER A 85 -23.09 -3.37 -1.72
N THR A 86 -22.17 -4.09 -2.36
CA THR A 86 -21.63 -5.36 -1.83
C THR A 86 -20.52 -5.17 -0.80
N LYS A 87 -20.04 -3.92 -0.62
CA LYS A 87 -18.96 -3.59 0.32
C LYS A 87 -19.48 -3.43 1.74
N LEU A 88 -20.62 -2.77 1.95
CA LEU A 88 -21.16 -2.43 3.27
C LEU A 88 -21.25 -3.63 4.25
N ASN A 89 -21.68 -4.81 3.79
CA ASN A 89 -21.79 -5.99 4.67
C ASN A 89 -20.40 -6.54 5.07
N LYS A 90 -19.48 -6.71 4.10
CA LYS A 90 -18.08 -7.11 4.38
C LYS A 90 -17.31 -6.06 5.19
N VAL A 91 -17.74 -4.81 5.06
CA VAL A 91 -17.18 -3.64 5.72
C VAL A 91 -17.62 -3.59 7.19
N ALA A 92 -18.90 -3.80 7.48
CA ALA A 92 -19.41 -3.91 8.85
C ALA A 92 -18.84 -5.13 9.58
N GLU A 93 -18.67 -6.26 8.87
CA GLU A 93 -17.98 -7.44 9.42
C GLU A 93 -16.52 -7.15 9.79
N LEU A 94 -15.82 -6.24 9.11
CA LEU A 94 -14.42 -5.98 9.40
C LEU A 94 -14.22 -5.16 10.69
N GLU A 95 -15.13 -4.23 10.97
CA GLU A 95 -15.13 -3.47 12.22
C GLU A 95 -15.32 -4.38 13.43
N SER A 96 -16.18 -5.40 13.33
CA SER A 96 -16.35 -6.39 14.42
C SER A 96 -15.17 -7.33 14.60
N GLN A 97 -14.21 -7.35 13.66
CA GLN A 97 -12.96 -8.11 13.78
C GLN A 97 -11.82 -7.31 14.43
N ILE A 98 -12.04 -6.05 14.82
CA ILE A 98 -11.02 -5.25 15.52
C ILE A 98 -10.85 -5.83 16.94
N LEU A 99 -9.65 -6.34 17.21
CA LEU A 99 -9.26 -6.90 18.52
C LEU A 99 -8.74 -5.83 19.46
N TYR A 100 -8.07 -4.82 18.92
CA TYR A 100 -7.46 -3.74 19.69
C TYR A 100 -7.30 -2.50 18.82
N GLU A 101 -7.47 -1.32 19.42
CA GLU A 101 -7.20 -0.06 18.77
C GLU A 101 -6.75 1.00 19.79
N ASP A 102 -5.67 1.71 19.47
CA ASP A 102 -5.24 2.93 20.17
C ASP A 102 -4.99 4.07 19.18
N GLU A 103 -4.38 5.18 19.61
CA GLU A 103 -4.08 6.29 18.71
C GLU A 103 -3.06 5.96 17.60
N SER A 104 -2.20 4.98 17.83
CA SER A 104 -1.02 4.68 17.02
C SER A 104 -1.22 3.49 16.09
N MET A 105 -2.06 2.52 16.45
CA MET A 105 -2.29 1.29 15.70
C MET A 105 -3.66 0.66 15.94
N LEU A 106 -4.01 -0.26 15.07
CA LEU A 106 -5.15 -1.16 15.20
C LEU A 106 -4.72 -2.59 14.90
N VAL A 107 -5.41 -3.54 15.53
CA VAL A 107 -5.18 -4.98 15.43
C VAL A 107 -6.47 -5.64 15.00
N ILE A 108 -6.42 -6.43 13.93
CA ILE A 108 -7.59 -7.09 13.36
C ILE A 108 -7.39 -8.60 13.40
N ASN A 109 -8.43 -9.33 13.77
CA ASN A 109 -8.56 -10.75 13.49
C ASN A 109 -8.98 -10.96 12.04
N LYS A 110 -8.04 -11.04 11.11
CA LYS A 110 -8.37 -11.17 9.69
C LYS A 110 -9.01 -12.55 9.44
N PRO A 111 -10.22 -12.64 8.86
CA PRO A 111 -10.77 -13.92 8.43
C PRO A 111 -10.00 -14.48 7.24
N SER A 112 -10.04 -15.80 7.06
CA SER A 112 -9.52 -16.47 5.85
C SER A 112 -10.35 -16.10 4.61
N GLY A 113 -9.75 -16.16 3.43
CA GLY A 113 -10.39 -15.84 2.15
C GLY A 113 -10.33 -14.36 1.75
N ILE A 114 -9.86 -13.47 2.63
CA ILE A 114 -9.71 -12.03 2.34
C ILE A 114 -8.22 -11.67 2.23
N ALA A 115 -7.85 -11.01 1.13
CA ALA A 115 -6.48 -10.50 0.92
C ALA A 115 -6.23 -9.24 1.76
N VAL A 116 -5.01 -9.05 2.25
CA VAL A 116 -4.66 -7.85 3.04
C VAL A 116 -4.67 -6.56 2.23
N HIS A 117 -4.37 -6.65 0.94
CA HIS A 117 -4.33 -5.54 -0.02
C HIS A 117 -4.81 -6.04 -1.39
N GLY A 118 -5.33 -5.13 -2.23
CA GLY A 118 -5.66 -5.42 -3.61
C GLY A 118 -4.44 -5.90 -4.42
N GLY A 119 -4.65 -6.85 -5.34
CA GLY A 119 -3.62 -7.44 -6.19
C GLY A 119 -3.93 -7.29 -7.68
N SER A 120 -3.16 -7.97 -8.54
CA SER A 120 -3.32 -8.01 -10.01
C SER A 120 -4.55 -8.80 -10.48
N GLY A 121 -5.73 -8.53 -9.91
CA GLY A 121 -6.98 -9.25 -10.21
C GLY A 121 -8.07 -9.12 -9.14
N LEU A 122 -7.71 -8.74 -7.91
CA LEU A 122 -8.65 -8.42 -6.83
C LEU A 122 -8.59 -6.91 -6.55
N SER A 123 -9.75 -6.27 -6.64
CA SER A 123 -9.90 -4.81 -6.52
C SER A 123 -9.98 -4.30 -5.07
N PHE A 124 -10.00 -5.17 -4.07
CA PHE A 124 -10.31 -4.78 -2.69
C PHE A 124 -9.77 -5.78 -1.66
N GLY A 125 -8.97 -5.31 -0.70
CA GLY A 125 -8.48 -6.07 0.45
C GLY A 125 -8.82 -5.37 1.78
N VAL A 126 -8.28 -5.90 2.87
CA VAL A 126 -8.52 -5.40 4.25
C VAL A 126 -8.17 -3.92 4.37
N ILE A 127 -7.00 -3.49 3.87
CA ILE A 127 -6.57 -2.10 4.04
C ILE A 127 -7.43 -1.12 3.23
N GLU A 128 -7.90 -1.49 2.04
CA GLU A 128 -8.84 -0.68 1.27
C GLU A 128 -10.19 -0.56 1.96
N ALA A 129 -10.68 -1.65 2.56
CA ALA A 129 -11.89 -1.65 3.35
C ALA A 129 -11.80 -0.72 4.56
N LEU A 130 -10.71 -0.77 5.33
CA LEU A 130 -10.49 0.12 6.47
C LEU A 130 -10.40 1.59 6.06
N ARG A 131 -9.74 1.89 4.92
CA ARG A 131 -9.66 3.26 4.40
C ARG A 131 -11.02 3.77 3.94
N ALA A 132 -11.85 2.90 3.37
CA ALA A 132 -13.22 3.25 2.99
C ALA A 132 -14.12 3.49 4.21
N LEU A 133 -13.94 2.71 5.29
CA LEU A 133 -14.62 2.90 6.57
C LEU A 133 -14.23 4.19 7.29
N ARG A 134 -12.97 4.58 7.13
CA ARG A 134 -12.37 5.68 7.88
C ARG A 134 -11.83 6.74 6.92
N PRO A 135 -12.70 7.39 6.13
CA PRO A 135 -12.27 8.37 5.15
C PRO A 135 -11.57 9.58 5.77
N GLN A 136 -11.82 9.85 7.05
CA GLN A 136 -11.17 10.93 7.81
C GLN A 136 -9.80 10.53 8.38
N ALA A 137 -9.43 9.25 8.35
CA ALA A 137 -8.11 8.82 8.81
C ALA A 137 -7.05 9.28 7.81
N ARG A 138 -6.16 10.18 8.26
CA ARG A 138 -5.07 10.72 7.44
C ARG A 138 -4.02 9.67 7.07
N PHE A 139 -3.92 8.60 7.84
CA PHE A 139 -2.93 7.54 7.64
C PHE A 139 -3.44 6.21 8.18
N LEU A 140 -3.44 5.18 7.33
CA LEU A 140 -3.66 3.78 7.68
C LEU A 140 -2.78 2.95 6.75
N GLU A 141 -1.84 2.19 7.30
CA GLU A 141 -0.92 1.34 6.52
C GLU A 141 -0.73 -0.03 7.17
N LEU A 142 -0.63 -1.07 6.34
CA LEU A 142 -0.30 -2.42 6.81
C LEU A 142 1.12 -2.45 7.37
N VAL A 143 1.27 -3.00 8.58
CA VAL A 143 2.58 -3.23 9.20
C VAL A 143 3.21 -4.51 8.68
N HIS A 144 2.39 -5.52 8.40
CA HIS A 144 2.81 -6.75 7.76
C HIS A 144 1.66 -7.32 6.94
N ARG A 145 1.93 -8.43 6.26
CA ARG A 145 0.95 -9.19 5.50
C ARG A 145 0.84 -10.60 6.04
N ILE A 146 -0.34 -11.18 5.85
CA ILE A 146 -0.60 -12.62 5.93
C ILE A 146 -1.34 -13.00 4.65
N ASP A 147 -1.28 -14.26 4.25
CA ASP A 147 -1.85 -14.70 2.98
C ASP A 147 -3.38 -14.62 2.99
N ARG A 148 -3.97 -14.62 1.79
CA ARG A 148 -5.43 -14.53 1.63
C ARG A 148 -6.13 -15.62 2.44
N ASP A 149 -5.62 -16.84 2.34
CA ASP A 149 -6.23 -18.04 2.91
C ASP A 149 -5.76 -18.31 4.36
N THR A 150 -4.88 -17.46 4.89
CA THR A 150 -4.48 -17.45 6.31
C THR A 150 -5.40 -16.53 7.11
N SER A 151 -5.98 -17.01 8.20
CA SER A 151 -6.65 -16.17 9.21
C SER A 151 -5.69 -15.77 10.33
N GLY A 152 -6.07 -14.74 11.10
CA GLY A 152 -5.39 -14.37 12.33
C GLY A 152 -4.98 -12.90 12.42
N ILE A 153 -4.07 -12.62 13.34
CA ILE A 153 -3.71 -11.26 13.76
C ILE A 153 -3.04 -10.50 12.62
N LEU A 154 -3.58 -9.32 12.31
CA LEU A 154 -3.04 -8.36 11.35
C LEU A 154 -2.89 -6.99 12.00
N LEU A 155 -1.67 -6.44 11.96
CA LEU A 155 -1.37 -5.12 12.47
C LEU A 155 -1.47 -4.04 11.38
N VAL A 156 -2.11 -2.93 11.71
CA VAL A 156 -2.22 -1.73 10.85
C VAL A 156 -1.83 -0.51 11.67
N ALA A 157 -0.95 0.34 11.13
CA ALA A 157 -0.48 1.55 11.77
C ALA A 157 -1.37 2.74 11.42
N LYS A 158 -1.71 3.55 12.43
CA LYS A 158 -2.45 4.83 12.32
C LYS A 158 -1.53 6.06 12.27
N LYS A 159 -0.24 5.89 12.57
CA LYS A 159 0.80 6.94 12.48
C LYS A 159 2.04 6.43 11.71
N ARG A 160 2.71 7.31 10.95
CA ARG A 160 3.98 6.97 10.26
C ARG A 160 5.09 6.54 11.21
N SER A 161 5.20 7.21 12.35
CA SER A 161 6.17 6.87 13.40
C SER A 161 5.94 5.46 13.95
N ALA A 162 4.68 5.09 14.20
CA ALA A 162 4.29 3.75 14.62
C ALA A 162 4.63 2.70 13.55
N LEU A 163 4.33 2.97 12.27
CA LEU A 163 4.71 2.07 11.18
C LEU A 163 6.22 1.82 11.13
N ARG A 164 7.03 2.89 11.24
CA ARG A 164 8.50 2.78 11.25
C ARG A 164 8.99 1.93 12.42
N SER A 165 8.51 2.21 13.63
CA SER A 165 8.87 1.47 14.84
C SER A 165 8.47 0.00 14.75
N LEU A 166 7.25 -0.30 14.32
CA LEU A 166 6.79 -1.69 14.19
C LEU A 166 7.56 -2.45 13.09
N HIS A 167 7.90 -1.81 11.97
CA HIS A 167 8.77 -2.42 10.96
C HIS A 167 10.18 -2.71 11.47
N GLU A 168 10.73 -1.83 12.31
CA GLU A 168 12.02 -2.04 12.97
C GLU A 168 11.95 -3.23 13.93
N GLN A 169 10.94 -3.28 14.80
CA GLN A 169 10.74 -4.41 15.71
C GLN A 169 10.57 -5.75 14.98
N LEU A 170 9.86 -5.76 13.84
CA LEU A 170 9.74 -6.94 12.99
C LEU A 170 11.07 -7.35 12.35
N ARG A 171 11.91 -6.38 11.97
CA ARG A 171 13.23 -6.61 11.37
C ARG A 171 14.21 -7.17 12.39
N GLU A 172 14.22 -6.61 13.59
CA GLU A 172 15.05 -7.05 14.72
C GLU A 172 14.54 -8.33 15.39
N LYS A 173 13.41 -8.89 14.90
CA LYS A 173 12.79 -10.13 15.39
C LYS A 173 12.45 -10.12 16.89
N VAL A 174 12.19 -8.94 17.45
CA VAL A 174 11.75 -8.79 18.85
C VAL A 174 10.25 -9.03 19.03
N VAL A 175 9.50 -9.12 17.93
CA VAL A 175 8.07 -9.46 17.93
C VAL A 175 7.90 -10.97 17.81
N GLN A 176 7.34 -11.60 18.84
CA GLN A 176 6.93 -13.00 18.80
C GLN A 176 5.65 -13.16 17.97
N LYS A 177 5.63 -14.17 17.09
CA LYS A 177 4.48 -14.50 16.25
C LYS A 177 4.21 -16.00 16.33
N ASP A 178 3.13 -16.35 16.99
CA ASP A 178 2.72 -17.74 17.14
C ASP A 178 1.66 -18.08 16.09
N TYR A 179 1.87 -19.20 15.38
CA TYR A 179 0.96 -19.70 14.36
C TYR A 179 0.45 -21.08 14.76
N LEU A 180 -0.87 -21.23 14.81
CA LEU A 180 -1.50 -22.54 14.93
C LEU A 180 -1.76 -23.10 13.53
N ALA A 181 -1.24 -24.31 13.26
CA ALA A 181 -1.42 -24.99 11.99
C ALA A 181 -1.77 -26.46 12.20
N LEU A 182 -2.67 -26.98 11.35
CA LEU A 182 -2.94 -28.41 11.22
C LEU A 182 -2.30 -28.91 9.93
N VAL A 183 -1.45 -29.94 10.02
CA VAL A 183 -0.67 -30.46 8.89
C VAL A 183 -1.04 -31.92 8.66
N ARG A 184 -1.19 -32.31 7.38
CA ARG A 184 -1.41 -33.71 6.99
C ARG A 184 -0.07 -34.44 6.85
N GLY A 185 0.14 -35.48 7.66
CA GLY A 185 1.30 -36.38 7.58
C GLY A 185 1.81 -36.79 8.96
N ASN A 186 2.66 -37.82 9.01
CA ASN A 186 3.23 -38.37 10.26
C ASN A 186 4.61 -37.75 10.61
N GLY A 187 4.95 -36.61 10.04
CA GLY A 187 6.26 -35.97 10.23
C GLY A 187 6.38 -35.33 11.61
N ARG A 188 7.54 -35.50 12.26
CA ARG A 188 7.88 -34.78 13.49
C ARG A 188 8.14 -33.32 13.15
N LEU A 189 7.43 -32.39 13.80
CA LEU A 189 7.74 -30.96 13.72
C LEU A 189 9.13 -30.74 14.35
N ILE A 190 10.07 -30.27 13.55
CA ILE A 190 11.39 -29.84 14.03
C ILE A 190 11.29 -28.33 14.26
N PRO A 191 11.25 -27.86 15.52
CA PRO A 191 11.31 -26.43 15.79
C PRO A 191 12.66 -25.89 15.28
N LYS A 192 12.61 -24.73 14.60
CA LYS A 192 13.80 -23.97 14.19
C LYS A 192 14.13 -22.92 15.23
#